data_AF-A0A383ECR3-F1
#
_entry.id   AF-A0A383ECR3-F1
#
_cell.length_a   1.000
_cell.length_b   1.000
_cell.length_c   1.000
_cell.angle_alpha   90.00
_cell.angle_beta   90.00
_cell.angle_gamma   90.00
#
_symmetry.space_group_name_H-M   'P 1'
#
loop_
_entity.id
_entity.type
_entity.pdbx_description
1 polymer ?
#
loop_
_entity_poly.entity_id
_entity_poly.type
_entity_poly.pdbx_seq_one_letter_code
_entity_poly.pdbx_strand_id
1 'polypeptide(L)'
;EGADGEINAIVEVDSDAARRAAAEIDEAVSRGDNLGPLHGVPVTIKVNVDVSGLSNNNGVPAFQEMIASENSPVVQNLLNAGAVIAGRTNTPEFSMRGTTDNPLYGLTRNPWNPAMSPGGSSGGAGAAAANGYGAIHHGNDIGGSLRFPATANGVATVKPGQGRIAAYNPSAPAERGLLAQLMSVQGAICREVRDVKLATEIMMQHDPRDPWQVPMPLKGPDIGQPAIGYCR
;
A
#
# COMPACT_ATOMS: atom_id res chain seq x y z
N GLU A 1 13.15 -6.61 11.27
CA GLU A 1 13.21 -8.02 11.68
C GLU A 1 12.72 -8.26 13.11
N GLY A 2 13.25 -7.58 14.15
CA GLY A 2 12.80 -7.83 15.54
C GLY A 2 11.48 -7.15 15.99
N ALA A 3 11.02 -6.12 15.29
CA ALA A 3 9.88 -5.31 15.73
C ALA A 3 8.49 -5.90 15.39
N ASP A 4 8.38 -6.76 14.37
CA ASP A 4 7.09 -7.29 13.93
C ASP A 4 6.51 -8.35 14.88
N GLY A 5 7.38 -9.07 15.60
CA GLY A 5 6.99 -9.97 16.70
C GLY A 5 5.79 -10.86 16.38
N GLU A 6 4.83 -10.92 17.30
CA GLU A 6 3.58 -11.69 17.14
C GLU A 6 2.53 -10.98 16.27
N ILE A 7 2.78 -9.75 15.82
CA ILE A 7 1.83 -8.98 15.01
C ILE A 7 1.77 -9.52 13.59
N ASN A 8 2.91 -9.95 13.03
CA ASN A 8 2.99 -10.57 11.70
C ASN A 8 2.33 -9.69 10.62
N ALA A 9 2.65 -8.39 10.62
CA ALA A 9 2.16 -7.45 9.63
C ALA A 9 3.06 -7.41 8.39
N ILE A 10 4.37 -7.60 8.55
CA ILE A 10 5.39 -7.55 7.50
C ILE A 10 5.89 -8.97 7.24
N VAL A 11 5.58 -9.50 6.06
CA VAL A 11 5.75 -10.92 5.76
C VAL A 11 6.89 -11.22 4.79
N GLU A 12 7.34 -10.22 4.04
CA GLU A 12 8.53 -10.29 3.21
C GLU A 12 9.38 -9.05 3.47
N VAL A 13 10.68 -9.23 3.68
CA VAL A 13 11.65 -8.15 3.89
C VAL A 13 12.88 -8.45 3.05
N ASP A 14 13.26 -7.51 2.18
CA ASP A 14 14.57 -7.53 1.53
C ASP A 14 15.49 -6.53 2.26
N SER A 15 16.06 -7.00 3.38
CA SER A 15 16.91 -6.19 4.25
C SER A 15 18.16 -5.66 3.52
N ASP A 16 18.68 -6.42 2.57
CA ASP A 16 19.86 -6.02 1.81
C ASP A 16 19.52 -4.94 0.78
N ALA A 17 18.39 -5.06 0.07
CA ALA A 17 17.91 -3.99 -0.81
C ALA A 17 17.61 -2.71 -0.04
N ALA A 18 16.96 -2.81 1.13
CA ALA A 18 16.68 -1.65 1.97
C ALA A 18 17.97 -0.97 2.46
N ARG A 19 19.00 -1.73 2.84
CA ARG A 19 20.30 -1.18 3.25
C ARG A 19 21.07 -0.54 2.09
N ARG A 20 21.03 -1.15 0.89
CA ARG A 20 21.62 -0.55 -0.31
C ARG A 20 20.94 0.78 -0.66
N ALA A 21 19.62 0.80 -0.67
CA ALA A 21 18.85 2.02 -0.91
C ALA A 21 19.19 3.11 0.12
N ALA A 22 19.30 2.77 1.41
CA ALA A 22 19.69 3.71 2.45
C ALA A 22 21.10 4.30 2.21
N ALA A 23 22.08 3.48 1.80
CA ALA A 23 23.43 3.96 1.48
C ALA A 23 23.43 4.91 0.27
N GLU A 24 22.69 4.58 -0.79
CA GLU A 24 22.53 5.45 -1.97
C GLU A 24 21.87 6.79 -1.61
N ILE A 25 20.90 6.75 -0.69
CA ILE A 25 20.23 7.94 -0.14
C ILE A 25 21.22 8.82 0.63
N ASP A 26 22.05 8.24 1.49
CA ASP A 26 23.06 8.97 2.27
C ASP A 26 24.10 9.61 1.35
N GLU A 27 24.53 8.92 0.30
CA GLU A 27 25.43 9.46 -0.70
C GLU A 27 24.82 10.65 -1.46
N ALA A 28 23.56 10.55 -1.89
CA ALA A 28 22.85 11.64 -2.57
C ALA A 28 22.72 12.88 -1.68
N VAL A 29 22.43 12.68 -0.39
CA VAL A 29 22.43 13.77 0.61
C VAL A 29 23.81 14.42 0.70
N SER A 30 24.87 13.61 0.77
CA SER A 30 26.26 14.11 0.90
C SER A 30 26.72 14.93 -0.31
N ARG A 31 26.21 14.62 -1.50
CA ARG A 31 26.48 15.38 -2.74
C ARG A 31 25.66 16.66 -2.87
N GLY A 32 24.62 16.83 -2.06
CA GLY A 32 23.68 17.96 -2.17
C GLY A 32 22.74 17.82 -3.37
N ASP A 33 22.39 16.58 -3.74
CA ASP A 33 21.47 16.31 -4.84
C ASP A 33 20.07 16.87 -4.53
N ASN A 34 19.26 17.12 -5.57
CA ASN A 34 17.86 17.50 -5.39
C ASN A 34 17.02 16.28 -4.97
N LEU A 35 16.57 16.24 -3.72
CA LEU A 35 15.94 15.08 -3.12
C LEU A 35 14.42 15.07 -3.35
N GLY A 36 13.87 13.87 -3.61
CA GLY A 36 12.43 13.66 -3.74
C GLY A 36 11.66 13.86 -2.43
N PRO A 37 10.33 14.01 -2.48
CA PRO A 37 9.51 14.31 -1.31
C PRO A 37 9.44 13.15 -0.28
N LEU A 38 9.85 11.94 -0.67
CA LEU A 38 9.95 10.77 0.20
C LEU A 38 11.37 10.24 0.31
N HIS A 39 12.40 11.04 0.00
CA HIS A 39 13.80 10.58 0.03
C HIS A 39 14.15 9.96 1.39
N GLY A 40 14.45 8.66 1.39
CA GLY A 40 14.77 7.90 2.61
C GLY A 40 13.58 7.50 3.48
N VAL A 41 12.34 7.82 3.07
CA VAL A 41 11.14 7.52 3.86
C VAL A 41 10.78 6.03 3.73
N PRO A 42 10.70 5.28 4.85
CA PRO A 42 10.29 3.88 4.82
C PRO A 42 8.79 3.74 4.49
N VAL A 43 8.50 2.89 3.52
CA VAL A 43 7.14 2.54 3.09
C VAL A 43 6.98 1.03 3.02
N THR A 44 5.74 0.55 3.08
CA THR A 44 5.45 -0.89 2.92
C THR A 44 4.45 -1.11 1.81
N ILE A 45 4.61 -2.20 1.05
CA ILE A 45 3.73 -2.52 -0.09
C ILE A 45 2.96 -3.81 0.21
N LYS A 46 1.65 -3.83 -0.03
CA LYS A 46 0.85 -5.06 0.14
C LYS A 46 1.31 -6.15 -0.83
N VAL A 47 1.39 -7.41 -0.37
CA VAL A 47 1.89 -8.56 -1.17
C VAL A 47 1.10 -8.88 -2.45
N ASN A 48 -0.01 -8.18 -2.72
CA ASN A 48 -0.86 -8.37 -3.89
C ASN A 48 -0.59 -7.39 -5.06
N VAL A 49 0.49 -6.61 -4.97
CA VAL A 49 0.91 -5.64 -5.98
C VAL A 49 2.35 -5.92 -6.41
N ASP A 50 2.66 -5.71 -7.68
CA ASP A 50 3.97 -6.10 -8.23
C ASP A 50 5.10 -5.17 -7.77
N VAL A 51 6.15 -5.79 -7.24
CA VAL A 51 7.47 -5.19 -7.01
C VAL A 51 8.45 -6.06 -7.80
N SER A 52 9.24 -5.45 -8.67
CA SER A 52 10.15 -6.16 -9.59
C SER A 52 11.06 -7.12 -8.81
N GLY A 53 11.16 -8.35 -9.30
CA GLY A 53 11.96 -9.42 -8.69
C GLY A 53 11.31 -10.11 -7.49
N LEU A 54 10.16 -9.64 -7.00
CA LEU A 54 9.42 -10.27 -5.91
C LEU A 54 8.18 -11.00 -6.41
N SER A 55 7.73 -11.97 -5.60
CA SER A 55 6.51 -12.72 -5.83
C SER A 55 5.26 -11.87 -5.58
N ASN A 56 4.31 -11.90 -6.51
CA ASN A 56 2.94 -11.44 -6.29
C ASN A 56 2.05 -12.62 -5.92
N ASN A 57 2.32 -13.21 -4.77
CA ASN A 57 1.59 -14.39 -4.30
C ASN A 57 0.16 -14.07 -3.84
N ASN A 58 -0.14 -12.83 -3.44
CA ASN A 58 -1.46 -12.43 -2.93
C ASN A 58 -1.97 -13.33 -1.78
N GLY A 59 -1.05 -13.86 -0.96
CA GLY A 59 -1.31 -14.84 0.09
C GLY A 59 -1.65 -16.26 -0.39
N VAL A 60 -1.59 -16.53 -1.69
CA VAL A 60 -2.01 -17.80 -2.30
C VAL A 60 -0.79 -18.68 -2.62
N PRO A 61 -0.70 -19.91 -2.07
CA PRO A 61 0.44 -20.79 -2.32
C PRO A 61 0.73 -21.09 -3.79
N ALA A 62 -0.30 -21.20 -4.62
CA ALA A 62 -0.14 -21.45 -6.05
C ALA A 62 0.55 -20.30 -6.81
N PHE A 63 0.63 -19.11 -6.23
CA PHE A 63 1.22 -17.92 -6.85
C PHE A 63 2.59 -17.57 -6.26
N GLN A 64 3.19 -18.42 -5.42
CA GLN A 64 4.52 -18.15 -4.85
C GLN A 64 5.60 -17.91 -5.92
N GLU A 65 5.50 -18.58 -7.06
CA GLU A 65 6.45 -18.44 -8.18
C GLU A 65 6.00 -17.38 -9.22
N MET A 66 4.96 -16.59 -8.93
CA MET A 66 4.52 -15.49 -9.79
C MET A 66 5.41 -14.27 -9.58
N ILE A 67 6.63 -14.33 -10.11
CA ILE A 67 7.63 -13.27 -9.96
C ILE A 67 7.34 -12.12 -10.93
N ALA A 68 7.22 -10.90 -10.39
CA ALA A 68 7.01 -9.71 -11.20
C ALA A 68 8.28 -9.30 -11.96
N SER A 69 8.15 -9.05 -13.27
CA SER A 69 9.25 -8.55 -14.09
C SER A 69 9.53 -7.06 -13.85
N GLU A 70 8.51 -6.27 -13.54
CA GLU A 70 8.59 -4.83 -13.33
C GLU A 70 7.71 -4.38 -12.17
N ASN A 71 7.92 -3.14 -11.71
CA ASN A 71 7.10 -2.55 -10.66
C ASN A 71 5.71 -2.17 -11.19
N SER A 72 4.67 -2.37 -10.37
CA SER A 72 3.40 -1.70 -10.58
C SER A 72 3.54 -0.17 -10.54
N PRO A 73 2.65 0.59 -11.19
CA PRO A 73 2.73 2.05 -11.25
C PRO A 73 2.81 2.69 -9.86
N VAL A 74 2.01 2.22 -8.91
CA VAL A 74 1.99 2.72 -7.53
C VAL A 74 3.34 2.54 -6.81
N VAL A 75 4.02 1.42 -7.05
CA VAL A 75 5.33 1.12 -6.48
C VAL A 75 6.38 1.99 -7.13
N GLN A 76 6.38 2.08 -8.47
CA GLN A 76 7.32 2.91 -9.19
C GLN A 76 7.20 4.39 -8.79
N ASN A 77 5.97 4.88 -8.58
CA ASN A 77 5.73 6.26 -8.14
C ASN A 77 6.31 6.54 -6.75
N LEU A 78 6.19 5.60 -5.80
CA LEU A 78 6.80 5.73 -4.48
C LEU A 78 8.34 5.73 -4.58
N LEU A 79 8.91 4.83 -5.37
CA LEU A 79 10.36 4.75 -5.59
C LEU A 79 10.91 6.01 -6.27
N ASN A 80 10.22 6.53 -7.30
CA ASN A 80 10.58 7.78 -7.98
C ASN A 80 10.54 8.98 -7.03
N ALA A 81 9.70 8.95 -5.99
CA ALA A 81 9.66 9.95 -4.95
C ALA A 81 10.78 9.81 -3.90
N GLY A 82 11.63 8.77 -4.02
CA GLY A 82 12.76 8.49 -3.12
C GLY A 82 12.43 7.58 -1.94
N ALA A 83 11.25 6.95 -1.93
CA ALA A 83 10.84 6.08 -0.84
C ALA A 83 11.67 4.78 -0.79
N VAL A 84 11.83 4.22 0.41
CA VAL A 84 12.49 2.92 0.64
C VAL A 84 11.43 1.88 1.00
N ILE A 85 11.32 0.81 0.23
CA ILE A 85 10.44 -0.31 0.57
C ILE A 85 11.07 -1.08 1.72
N ALA A 86 10.54 -0.89 2.93
CA ALA A 86 11.03 -1.52 4.15
C ALA A 86 10.50 -2.94 4.35
N GLY A 87 9.46 -3.32 3.60
CA GLY A 87 8.88 -4.66 3.64
C GLY A 87 7.53 -4.73 2.97
N ARG A 88 6.99 -5.94 2.91
CA ARG A 88 5.72 -6.25 2.26
C ARG A 88 4.67 -6.65 3.29
N THR A 89 3.47 -6.07 3.20
CA THR A 89 2.42 -6.28 4.21
C THR A 89 1.51 -7.46 3.86
N ASN A 90 1.08 -8.17 4.90
CA ASN A 90 0.22 -9.34 4.79
C ASN A 90 -1.20 -9.01 4.26
N THR A 91 -1.87 -10.02 3.70
CA THR A 91 -3.24 -9.97 3.17
C THR A 91 -3.91 -11.35 3.30
N PRO A 92 -5.24 -11.47 3.38
CA PRO A 92 -5.89 -12.75 3.10
C PRO A 92 -5.76 -13.15 1.64
N GLU A 93 -5.91 -14.44 1.35
CA GLU A 93 -5.93 -15.01 0.00
C GLU A 93 -6.85 -14.21 -0.93
N PHE A 94 -6.33 -13.87 -2.11
CA PHE A 94 -7.01 -13.06 -3.12
C PHE A 94 -7.46 -11.67 -2.64
N SER A 95 -7.08 -11.26 -1.44
CA SER A 95 -7.58 -10.07 -0.77
C SER A 95 -9.11 -10.09 -0.51
N MET A 96 -9.72 -11.28 -0.46
CA MET A 96 -11.19 -11.47 -0.41
C MET A 96 -11.70 -11.88 0.98
N ARG A 97 -11.20 -11.24 2.05
CA ARG A 97 -11.66 -11.45 3.42
C ARG A 97 -11.51 -10.18 4.27
N GLY A 98 -12.37 -10.03 5.27
CA GLY A 98 -12.31 -8.94 6.26
C GLY A 98 -11.35 -9.20 7.44
N THR A 99 -10.64 -10.33 7.44
CA THR A 99 -9.55 -10.65 8.37
C THR A 99 -8.28 -10.88 7.56
N THR A 100 -7.12 -10.73 8.18
CA THR A 100 -5.83 -10.91 7.51
C THR A 100 -5.12 -12.16 8.00
N ASP A 101 -5.36 -13.26 7.30
CA ASP A 101 -4.72 -14.55 7.47
C ASP A 101 -4.64 -15.28 6.14
N ASN A 102 -3.56 -16.02 5.90
CA ASN A 102 -3.41 -16.89 4.74
C ASN A 102 -2.44 -18.07 5.05
N PRO A 103 -2.41 -19.12 4.21
CA PRO A 103 -1.55 -20.28 4.45
C PRO A 103 -0.05 -20.02 4.33
N LEU A 104 0.38 -18.97 3.61
CA LEU A 104 1.80 -18.66 3.40
C LEU A 104 2.43 -17.99 4.61
N TYR A 105 1.72 -17.04 5.19
CA TYR A 105 2.27 -16.13 6.20
C TYR A 105 1.55 -16.24 7.54
N GLY A 106 0.41 -16.92 7.60
CA GLY A 106 -0.40 -17.01 8.81
C GLY A 106 -1.18 -15.73 9.10
N LEU A 107 -1.62 -15.62 10.36
CA LEU A 107 -2.50 -14.57 10.86
C LEU A 107 -1.72 -13.31 11.23
N THR A 108 -2.17 -12.15 10.76
CA THR A 108 -1.79 -10.84 11.31
C THR A 108 -2.67 -10.52 12.52
N ARG A 109 -2.07 -10.04 13.61
CA ARG A 109 -2.76 -9.66 14.84
C ARG A 109 -3.00 -8.16 14.93
N ASN A 110 -4.09 -7.78 15.59
CA ASN A 110 -4.35 -6.38 15.87
C ASN A 110 -3.39 -5.87 16.97
N PRO A 111 -2.69 -4.74 16.78
CA PRO A 111 -1.72 -4.20 17.74
C PRO A 111 -2.34 -3.77 19.07
N TRP A 112 -3.62 -3.40 19.08
CA TRP A 112 -4.33 -2.97 20.27
C TRP A 112 -4.81 -4.16 21.11
N ASN A 113 -5.13 -5.28 20.47
CA ASN A 113 -5.54 -6.51 21.14
C ASN A 113 -5.32 -7.72 20.20
N PRO A 114 -4.39 -8.63 20.50
CA PRO A 114 -4.05 -9.75 19.62
C PRO A 114 -5.18 -10.78 19.40
N ALA A 115 -6.24 -10.73 20.21
CA ALA A 115 -7.46 -11.53 20.04
C ALA A 115 -8.46 -10.91 19.05
N MET A 116 -8.25 -9.66 18.62
CA MET A 116 -9.11 -8.96 17.67
C MET A 116 -8.51 -8.97 16.26
N SER A 117 -9.38 -8.87 15.25
CA SER A 117 -8.95 -8.73 13.86
C SER A 117 -8.29 -7.36 13.61
N PRO A 118 -7.19 -7.28 12.84
CA PRO A 118 -6.67 -6.01 12.33
C PRO A 118 -7.53 -5.46 11.16
N GLY A 119 -8.68 -6.07 10.86
CA GLY A 119 -9.46 -5.81 9.66
C GLY A 119 -8.84 -6.46 8.42
N GLY A 120 -9.46 -6.26 7.26
CA GLY A 120 -8.98 -6.83 6.02
C GLY A 120 -9.60 -6.19 4.77
N SER A 121 -8.99 -6.38 3.61
CA SER A 121 -7.84 -7.25 3.37
C SER A 121 -6.47 -6.60 3.61
N SER A 122 -6.37 -5.27 3.71
CA SER A 122 -5.09 -4.58 3.98
C SER A 122 -4.78 -4.49 5.49
N GLY A 123 -5.09 -5.54 6.26
CA GLY A 123 -4.88 -5.59 7.71
C GLY A 123 -3.41 -5.51 8.10
N GLY A 124 -2.50 -6.11 7.32
CA GLY A 124 -1.05 -5.94 7.52
C GLY A 124 -0.62 -4.48 7.42
N ALA A 125 -1.12 -3.74 6.43
CA ALA A 125 -0.85 -2.31 6.29
C ALA A 125 -1.42 -1.49 7.47
N GLY A 126 -2.63 -1.80 7.93
CA GLY A 126 -3.23 -1.16 9.11
C GLY A 126 -2.44 -1.41 10.40
N ALA A 127 -2.05 -2.66 10.64
CA ALA A 127 -1.25 -3.03 11.81
C ALA A 127 0.17 -2.44 11.76
N ALA A 128 0.80 -2.42 10.58
CA ALA A 128 2.10 -1.78 10.37
C ALA A 128 2.06 -0.26 10.62
N ALA A 129 0.98 0.41 10.18
CA ALA A 129 0.77 1.84 10.43
C ALA A 129 0.67 2.14 11.92
N ALA A 130 -0.11 1.36 12.66
CA ALA A 130 -0.32 1.53 14.09
C ALA A 130 0.97 1.29 14.92
N ASN A 131 1.84 0.36 14.50
CA ASN A 131 3.13 0.10 15.18
C ASN A 131 4.29 0.95 14.71
N GLY A 132 4.13 1.77 13.67
CA GLY A 132 5.20 2.65 13.21
C GLY A 132 6.28 2.00 12.38
N TYR A 133 5.96 0.94 11.62
CA TYR A 133 6.95 0.27 10.75
C TYR A 133 7.32 1.09 9.50
N GLY A 134 6.64 2.21 9.27
CA GLY A 134 6.90 3.16 8.20
C GLY A 134 6.02 4.39 8.35
N ALA A 135 6.12 5.27 7.37
CA ALA A 135 5.27 6.46 7.27
C ALA A 135 4.04 6.21 6.38
N ILE A 136 4.19 5.39 5.33
CA ILE A 136 3.16 5.12 4.33
C ILE A 136 3.04 3.61 4.15
N HIS A 137 1.82 3.09 4.30
CA HIS A 137 1.52 1.68 4.12
C HIS A 137 0.52 1.50 2.98
N HIS A 138 1.01 1.07 1.83
CA HIS A 138 0.18 0.83 0.66
C HIS A 138 -0.81 -0.31 0.90
N GLY A 139 -2.01 -0.16 0.33
CA GLY A 139 -3.04 -1.17 0.27
C GLY A 139 -4.03 -0.88 -0.85
N ASN A 140 -5.12 -1.65 -0.86
CA ASN A 140 -6.20 -1.49 -1.84
C ASN A 140 -7.57 -1.78 -1.21
N ASP A 141 -8.62 -1.21 -1.82
CA ASP A 141 -10.00 -1.24 -1.32
C ASP A 141 -10.97 -1.56 -2.46
N ILE A 142 -11.76 -2.61 -2.30
CA ILE A 142 -12.93 -2.93 -3.13
C ILE A 142 -14.21 -2.65 -2.33
N GLY A 143 -14.34 -3.32 -1.17
CA GLY A 143 -15.54 -3.27 -0.32
C GLY A 143 -15.27 -2.71 1.09
N GLY A 144 -14.13 -2.08 1.33
CA GLY A 144 -13.70 -1.60 2.64
C GLY A 144 -12.26 -1.94 3.00
N SER A 145 -11.48 -2.52 2.08
CA SER A 145 -10.18 -3.11 2.43
C SER A 145 -9.04 -2.13 2.73
N LEU A 146 -9.27 -0.82 2.63
CA LEU A 146 -8.46 0.21 3.27
C LEU A 146 -9.15 0.73 4.54
N ARG A 147 -10.43 1.09 4.41
CA ARG A 147 -11.22 1.74 5.47
C ARG A 147 -11.42 0.88 6.70
N PHE A 148 -11.70 -0.41 6.54
CA PHE A 148 -11.93 -1.32 7.65
C PHE A 148 -10.64 -1.60 8.44
N PRO A 149 -9.49 -1.94 7.82
CA PRO A 149 -8.21 -1.95 8.53
C PRO A 149 -7.89 -0.64 9.24
N ALA A 150 -8.14 0.51 8.60
CA ALA A 150 -7.88 1.79 9.23
C ALA A 150 -8.72 2.00 10.51
N THR A 151 -10.03 1.69 10.45
CA THR A 151 -10.91 1.72 11.62
C THR A 151 -10.47 0.74 12.70
N ALA A 152 -10.13 -0.50 12.33
CA ALA A 152 -9.76 -1.55 13.28
C ALA A 152 -8.44 -1.26 14.02
N ASN A 153 -7.51 -0.54 13.38
CA ASN A 153 -6.20 -0.21 13.95
C ASN A 153 -6.08 1.25 14.41
N GLY A 154 -7.14 2.05 14.35
CA GLY A 154 -7.12 3.44 14.83
C GLY A 154 -6.19 4.35 14.03
N VAL A 155 -6.14 4.19 12.71
CA VAL A 155 -5.26 4.95 11.80
C VAL A 155 -6.06 5.60 10.66
N ALA A 156 -5.41 6.44 9.86
CA ALA A 156 -6.05 7.24 8.82
C ALA A 156 -5.92 6.60 7.42
N THR A 157 -6.96 6.75 6.60
CA THR A 157 -6.94 6.39 5.18
C THR A 157 -8.01 7.18 4.43
N VAL A 158 -7.91 7.19 3.11
CA VAL A 158 -9.04 7.47 2.22
C VAL A 158 -9.19 6.30 1.25
N LYS A 159 -10.41 5.99 0.81
CA LYS A 159 -10.62 5.22 -0.41
C LYS A 159 -10.71 6.22 -1.57
N PRO A 160 -9.70 6.32 -2.45
CA PRO A 160 -9.78 7.25 -3.56
C PRO A 160 -10.98 6.98 -4.48
N GLY A 161 -11.32 7.99 -5.29
CA GLY A 161 -12.22 7.78 -6.43
C GLY A 161 -11.65 6.74 -7.39
N GLN A 162 -12.52 6.02 -8.09
CA GLN A 162 -12.10 5.10 -9.15
C GLN A 162 -11.30 5.88 -10.21
N GLY A 163 -10.26 5.24 -10.75
CA GLY A 163 -9.36 5.85 -11.73
C GLY A 163 -8.37 6.88 -11.17
N ARG A 164 -8.33 7.11 -9.84
CA ARG A 164 -7.40 8.07 -9.24
C ARG A 164 -5.95 7.59 -9.23
N ILE A 165 -5.73 6.31 -8.91
CA ILE A 165 -4.40 5.70 -8.86
C ILE A 165 -4.45 4.46 -9.75
N ALA A 166 -3.48 4.35 -10.68
CA ALA A 166 -3.39 3.22 -11.58
C ALA A 166 -3.21 1.89 -10.83
N ALA A 167 -3.90 0.85 -11.29
CA ALA A 167 -3.97 -0.47 -10.69
C ALA A 167 -3.58 -1.57 -11.70
N TYR A 168 -2.43 -1.38 -12.34
CA TYR A 168 -1.81 -2.36 -13.25
C TYR A 168 -0.81 -3.26 -12.49
N ASN A 169 -0.92 -4.57 -12.72
CA ASN A 169 0.01 -5.59 -12.23
C ASN A 169 0.64 -6.31 -13.45
N PRO A 170 1.90 -6.01 -13.80
CA PRO A 170 2.64 -6.68 -14.86
C PRO A 170 2.67 -8.21 -14.82
N SER A 171 2.63 -8.83 -13.62
CA SER A 171 2.66 -10.29 -13.46
C SER A 171 1.31 -10.95 -13.73
N ALA A 172 0.22 -10.17 -13.82
CA ALA A 172 -1.11 -10.70 -13.99
C ALA A 172 -1.26 -11.36 -15.37
N PRO A 173 -1.68 -12.64 -15.44
CA PRO A 173 -1.78 -13.37 -16.72
C PRO A 173 -2.98 -12.92 -17.58
N ALA A 174 -3.94 -12.23 -16.97
CA ALA A 174 -5.13 -11.72 -17.61
C ALA A 174 -5.65 -10.49 -16.86
N GLU A 175 -6.50 -9.73 -17.53
CA GLU A 175 -7.09 -8.54 -16.94
C GLU A 175 -8.06 -8.89 -15.80
N ARG A 176 -8.20 -7.97 -14.84
CA ARG A 176 -9.08 -8.17 -13.68
C ARG A 176 -10.53 -8.34 -14.13
N GLY A 177 -11.34 -9.11 -13.40
CA GLY A 177 -12.77 -9.18 -13.66
C GLY A 177 -13.46 -7.80 -13.53
N LEU A 178 -14.58 -7.61 -14.23
CA LEU A 178 -15.28 -6.31 -14.32
C LEU A 178 -15.57 -5.67 -12.95
N LEU A 179 -15.97 -6.48 -11.95
CA LEU A 179 -16.18 -5.98 -10.59
C LEU A 179 -14.93 -5.33 -10.00
N ALA A 180 -13.78 -6.00 -10.11
CA ALA A 180 -12.52 -5.47 -9.60
C ALA A 180 -12.06 -4.23 -10.38
N GLN A 181 -12.26 -4.19 -11.70
CA GLN A 181 -11.97 -2.99 -12.50
C GLN A 181 -12.79 -1.76 -12.08
N LEU A 182 -14.06 -1.96 -11.72
CA LEU A 182 -14.97 -0.87 -11.35
C LEU A 182 -14.88 -0.45 -9.88
N MET A 183 -14.45 -1.35 -8.99
CA MET A 183 -14.54 -1.13 -7.54
C MET A 183 -13.17 -1.05 -6.85
N SER A 184 -12.15 -1.73 -7.37
CA SER A 184 -10.84 -1.78 -6.74
C SER A 184 -10.07 -0.50 -6.98
N VAL A 185 -9.60 0.11 -5.89
CA VAL A 185 -8.68 1.25 -5.93
C VAL A 185 -7.44 0.97 -5.10
N GLN A 186 -6.31 1.53 -5.52
CA GLN A 186 -5.11 1.61 -4.68
C GLN A 186 -5.23 2.78 -3.70
N GLY A 187 -4.50 2.71 -2.58
CA GLY A 187 -4.44 3.79 -1.61
C GLY A 187 -3.40 3.52 -0.53
N ALA A 188 -3.40 4.37 0.50
CA ALA A 188 -2.45 4.28 1.61
C ALA A 188 -3.17 4.43 2.95
N ILE A 189 -2.67 3.67 3.92
CA ILE A 189 -3.00 3.76 5.32
C ILE A 189 -1.80 4.39 6.04
N CYS A 190 -2.03 5.47 6.78
CA CYS A 190 -0.99 6.20 7.50
C CYS A 190 -1.48 6.59 8.91
N ARG A 191 -0.58 7.00 9.81
CA ARG A 191 -0.98 7.49 11.15
C ARG A 191 -1.67 8.85 11.08
N GLU A 192 -1.29 9.69 10.12
CA GLU A 192 -1.84 11.04 10.00
C GLU A 192 -2.49 11.30 8.64
N VAL A 193 -3.54 12.13 8.62
CA VAL A 193 -4.25 12.54 7.40
C VAL A 193 -3.33 13.28 6.42
N ARG A 194 -2.35 14.04 6.92
CA ARG A 194 -1.37 14.73 6.06
C ARG A 194 -0.52 13.74 5.26
N ASP A 195 -0.18 12.60 5.84
CA ASP A 195 0.63 11.57 5.20
C ASP A 195 -0.22 10.80 4.18
N VAL A 196 -1.50 10.56 4.46
CA VAL A 196 -2.45 9.98 3.49
C VAL A 196 -2.56 10.89 2.25
N LYS A 197 -2.64 12.21 2.46
CA LYS A 197 -2.69 13.20 1.37
C LYS A 197 -1.41 13.15 0.54
N LEU A 198 -0.24 13.22 1.17
CA LEU A 198 1.06 13.16 0.49
C LEU A 198 1.22 11.85 -0.31
N ALA A 199 0.88 10.72 0.31
CA ALA A 199 0.93 9.41 -0.34
C ALA A 199 0.02 9.37 -1.58
N THR A 200 -1.20 9.91 -1.46
CA THR A 200 -2.14 9.97 -2.60
C THR A 200 -1.57 10.81 -3.75
N GLU A 201 -0.99 11.99 -3.44
CA GLU A 201 -0.38 12.87 -4.43
C GLU A 201 0.77 12.21 -5.19
N ILE A 202 1.58 11.44 -4.49
CA ILE A 202 2.70 10.71 -5.08
C ILE A 202 2.20 9.55 -5.93
N MET A 203 1.27 8.74 -5.42
CA MET A 203 0.83 7.53 -6.11
C MET A 203 -0.03 7.79 -7.35
N MET A 204 -0.72 8.93 -7.45
CA MET A 204 -1.72 9.20 -8.50
C MET A 204 -1.15 9.62 -9.88
N GLN A 205 0.15 9.39 -10.15
CA GLN A 205 0.72 9.74 -11.45
C GLN A 205 0.03 8.97 -12.58
N HIS A 206 -0.02 9.60 -13.76
CA HIS A 206 -0.61 9.00 -14.95
C HIS A 206 0.17 7.74 -15.36
N ASP A 207 -0.56 6.68 -15.70
CA ASP A 207 0.01 5.48 -16.28
C ASP A 207 -0.90 4.98 -17.42
N PRO A 208 -0.40 4.90 -18.67
CA PRO A 208 -1.21 4.52 -19.82
C PRO A 208 -1.57 3.03 -19.85
N ARG A 209 -0.97 2.19 -19.00
CA ARG A 209 -1.26 0.76 -18.92
C ARG A 209 -2.55 0.46 -18.16
N ASP A 210 -3.05 1.42 -17.39
CA ASP A 210 -4.39 1.34 -16.76
C ASP A 210 -5.38 2.24 -17.52
N PRO A 211 -6.25 1.67 -18.38
CA PRO A 211 -7.20 2.46 -19.17
C PRO A 211 -8.26 3.17 -18.32
N TRP A 212 -8.39 2.82 -17.04
CA TRP A 212 -9.30 3.48 -16.11
C TRP A 212 -8.67 4.67 -15.40
N GLN A 213 -7.34 4.84 -15.47
CA GLN A 213 -6.68 5.96 -14.81
C GLN A 213 -7.04 7.27 -15.50
N VAL A 214 -7.46 8.25 -14.70
CA VAL A 214 -7.77 9.59 -15.16
C VAL A 214 -6.75 10.55 -14.55
N PRO A 215 -6.01 11.35 -15.36
CA PRO A 215 -5.06 12.34 -14.87
C PRO A 215 -5.77 13.58 -14.32
N MET A 216 -6.68 13.37 -13.36
CA MET A 216 -7.44 14.41 -12.70
C MET A 216 -6.52 15.18 -11.73
N PRO A 217 -6.59 16.51 -11.62
CA PRO A 217 -5.86 17.25 -10.60
C PRO A 217 -6.22 16.78 -9.18
N LEU A 218 -5.28 16.92 -8.23
CA LEU A 218 -5.55 16.66 -6.81
C LEU A 218 -6.42 17.76 -6.19
N LYS A 219 -6.13 19.01 -6.54
CA LYS A 219 -6.86 20.20 -6.09
C LYS A 219 -7.89 20.57 -7.15
N GLY A 220 -9.15 20.50 -6.76
CA GLY A 220 -10.26 21.05 -7.54
C GLY A 220 -10.43 22.57 -7.31
N PRO A 221 -11.48 23.17 -7.88
CA PRO A 221 -11.85 24.55 -7.58
C PRO A 221 -12.19 24.72 -6.08
N ASP A 222 -12.01 25.93 -5.56
CA ASP A 222 -12.48 26.28 -4.22
C ASP A 222 -14.01 26.22 -4.18
N ILE A 223 -14.54 25.42 -3.26
CA ILE A 223 -15.99 25.23 -3.06
C ILE A 223 -16.51 26.00 -1.84
N GLY A 224 -15.67 26.81 -1.20
CA GLY A 224 -15.99 27.47 0.07
C GLY A 224 -16.14 26.46 1.21
N GLN A 225 -17.16 26.65 2.04
CA GLN A 225 -17.43 25.74 3.16
C GLN A 225 -18.12 24.46 2.66
N PRO A 226 -17.62 23.26 3.03
CA PRO A 226 -18.26 22.01 2.64
C PRO A 226 -19.62 21.86 3.32
N ALA A 227 -20.65 21.49 2.55
CA ALA A 227 -21.92 21.05 3.12
C ALA A 227 -21.76 19.64 3.70
N ILE A 228 -22.07 19.45 4.99
CA ILE A 228 -21.93 18.17 5.69
C ILE A 228 -23.32 17.57 5.92
N GLY A 229 -23.55 16.38 5.36
CA GLY A 229 -24.76 15.58 5.56
C GLY A 229 -24.54 14.41 6.52
N TYR A 230 -25.56 14.09 7.31
CA TYR A 230 -25.59 12.90 8.17
C TYR A 230 -26.66 11.95 7.66
N CYS A 231 -26.29 10.71 7.32
CA CYS A 231 -27.25 9.65 7.02
C CYS A 231 -27.95 9.23 8.33
N ARG A 232 -29.28 9.17 8.31
CA ARG A 232 -30.10 8.64 9.41
C ARG A 232 -30.41 7.17 9.19
#